data_AF-M5TSN2-F1
#
_entry.id   AF-M5TSN2-F1
#
_cell.length_a   1.000
_cell.length_b   1.000
_cell.length_c   1.000
_cell.angle_alpha   90.00
_cell.angle_beta   90.00
_cell.angle_gamma   90.00
#
_symmetry.space_group_name_H-M   'P 1'
#
loop_
_entity.id
_entity.type
_entity.pdbx_description
1 polymer ?
#
loop_
_entity_poly.entity_id
_entity_poly.type
_entity_poly.pdbx_seq_one_letter_code
_entity_poly.pdbx_strand_id
1 'polypeptide(L)' 'MDDDAGERLHQWLHLIAENSERSVASVVLDAIAETLGTDAAGRLLDALERQAEAVSRME' A
#
# COMPACT_ATOMS: atom_id res chain seq x y z
N MET A 1 6.34 4.56 19.47
CA MET A 1 7.59 3.89 19.04
C MET A 1 7.27 3.26 17.68
N ASP A 2 6.76 4.07 16.75
CA ASP A 2 6.12 3.66 15.48
C ASP A 2 6.94 4.03 14.24
N ASP A 3 7.89 4.98 14.38
CA ASP A 3 8.80 5.39 13.31
C ASP A 3 9.54 4.21 12.67
N ASP A 4 9.93 3.21 13.47
CA ASP A 4 10.73 2.07 13.00
C ASP A 4 9.93 1.15 12.06
N ALA A 5 8.62 0.98 12.29
CA ALA A 5 7.79 0.09 11.48
C ALA A 5 7.47 0.69 10.10
N GLY A 6 7.16 1.99 10.07
CA GLY A 6 6.90 2.71 8.83
C GLY A 6 8.14 2.80 7.93
N GLU A 7 9.30 3.10 8.52
CA GLU A 7 10.55 3.18 7.78
C GLU A 7 11.01 1.81 7.27
N ARG A 8 10.83 0.75 8.06
CA ARG A 8 11.10 -0.62 7.59
C ARG A 8 10.17 -1.01 6.47
N LEU A 9 8.87 -0.73 6.57
CA LEU A 9 7.94 -0.98 5.46
C LEU A 9 8.40 -0.24 4.20
N HIS A 10 8.76 1.03 4.32
CA HIS A 10 9.26 1.82 3.19
C HIS A 10 10.50 1.19 2.53
N GLN A 11 11.49 0.78 3.31
CA GLN A 11 12.70 0.13 2.79
C GLN A 11 12.40 -1.19 2.07
N TRP A 12 11.51 -2.01 2.62
CA TRP A 12 11.13 -3.29 2.01
C TRP A 12 10.37 -3.09 0.71
N LEU A 13 9.45 -2.12 0.67
CA LEU A 13 8.72 -1.76 -0.55
C LEU A 13 9.65 -1.18 -1.62
N HIS A 14 10.66 -0.41 -1.24
CA HIS A 14 11.67 0.10 -2.15
C HIS A 14 12.46 -1.04 -2.80
N LEU A 15 12.95 -2.00 -2.01
CA LEU A 15 13.68 -3.16 -2.51
C LEU A 15 12.82 -4.02 -3.48
N ILE A 16 11.54 -4.19 -3.17
CA ILE A 16 10.60 -4.89 -4.06
C ILE A 16 10.42 -4.13 -5.37
N ALA A 17 10.31 -2.80 -5.32
CA ALA A 17 10.20 -1.95 -6.52
C ALA A 17 11.43 -2.09 -7.43
N GLU A 18 12.63 -2.15 -6.84
CA GLU A 18 13.88 -2.24 -7.60
C GLU A 18 14.10 -3.61 -8.26
N ASN A 19 13.55 -4.68 -7.66
CA ASN A 19 13.83 -6.06 -8.08
C ASN A 19 12.66 -6.76 -8.77
N SER A 20 11.47 -6.16 -8.81
CA SER A 20 10.27 -6.77 -9.37
C SER A 20 9.77 -6.01 -10.59
N GLU A 21 9.38 -6.75 -11.63
CA GLU A 21 8.59 -6.18 -12.74
C GLU A 21 7.16 -5.84 -12.31
N ARG A 22 6.74 -6.30 -11.12
CA ARG A 22 5.40 -6.09 -10.58
C ARG A 22 5.35 -4.82 -9.74
N SER A 23 4.27 -4.05 -9.90
CA SER A 23 4.04 -2.85 -9.10
C SER A 23 4.02 -3.16 -7.60
N VAL A 24 4.72 -2.34 -6.81
CA VAL A 24 4.72 -2.35 -5.34
C VAL A 24 3.30 -2.35 -4.80
N ALA A 25 2.40 -1.56 -5.41
CA ALA A 25 1.00 -1.50 -5.01
C ALA A 25 0.31 -2.87 -5.11
N SER A 26 0.59 -3.64 -6.16
CA SER A 26 0.05 -4.99 -6.31
C SER A 26 0.59 -5.96 -5.27
N VAL A 27 1.88 -5.87 -4.94
CA VAL A 27 2.51 -6.72 -3.91
C VAL A 27 1.90 -6.46 -2.53
N VAL A 28 1.69 -5.19 -2.18
CA VAL A 28 1.05 -4.81 -0.91
C VAL A 28 -0.39 -5.29 -0.85
N LEU A 29 -1.16 -5.10 -1.93
CA LEU A 29 -2.55 -5.56 -1.99
C LEU A 29 -2.67 -7.07 -1.86
N ASP A 30 -1.79 -7.82 -2.51
CA ASP A 30 -1.76 -9.28 -2.40
C ASP A 30 -1.44 -9.72 -0.95
N ALA A 31 -0.42 -9.11 -0.33
CA ALA A 31 -0.03 -9.42 1.06
C ALA A 31 -1.18 -9.14 2.05
N ILE A 32 -1.92 -8.05 1.83
CA ILE A 32 -3.09 -7.70 2.65
C ILE A 32 -4.24 -8.67 2.39
N ALA A 33 -4.49 -9.05 1.14
CA ALA A 33 -5.51 -10.03 0.81
C ALA A 33 -5.19 -11.41 1.40
N GLU A 34 -3.92 -11.82 1.43
CA GLU A 34 -3.46 -13.07 2.01
C GLU A 34 -3.56 -13.09 3.54
N THR A 35 -3.21 -11.98 4.20
CA THR A 35 -3.17 -11.90 5.67
C THR A 35 -4.51 -11.54 6.31
N LEU A 36 -5.28 -10.64 5.69
CA LEU A 36 -6.50 -10.05 6.24
C LEU A 36 -7.75 -10.39 5.41
N GLY A 37 -7.58 -11.05 4.27
CA GLY A 37 -8.67 -11.43 3.35
C GLY A 37 -8.94 -10.39 2.27
N THR A 38 -9.54 -10.84 1.16
CA THR A 38 -9.84 -10.00 -0.01
C THR A 38 -10.76 -8.82 0.30
N ASP A 39 -11.68 -8.96 1.25
CA ASP A 39 -12.56 -7.86 1.70
C ASP A 39 -11.75 -6.69 2.30
N ALA A 40 -10.72 -7.00 3.10
CA ALA A 40 -9.85 -5.99 3.69
C ALA A 40 -9.03 -5.25 2.62
N ALA A 41 -8.54 -5.97 1.60
CA ALA A 41 -7.85 -5.36 0.45
C ALA A 41 -8.78 -4.42 -0.33
N GLY A 42 -10.04 -4.81 -0.55
CA GLY A 42 -11.06 -3.96 -1.20
C GLY A 42 -11.33 -2.67 -0.42
N ARG A 43 -11.51 -2.77 0.91
CA ARG A 43 -11.73 -1.58 1.76
C ARG A 43 -10.54 -0.63 1.77
N LEU A 44 -9.32 -1.16 1.70
CA LEU A 44 -8.11 -0.33 1.60
C LEU A 44 -8.06 0.44 0.27
N LEU A 45 -8.41 -0.22 -0.84
CA LEU A 45 -8.50 0.43 -2.15
C LEU A 45 -9.50 1.58 -2.13
N ASP A 46 -10.70 1.35 -1.60
CA ASP A 46 -11.72 2.41 -1.47
C ASP A 46 -11.23 3.59 -0.61
N ALA A 47 -10.50 3.31 0.47
CA ALA A 47 -9.96 4.35 1.35
C ALA A 47 -8.87 5.18 0.65
N LEU A 48 -7.99 4.53 -0.12
CA LEU A 48 -6.94 5.18 -0.91
C LEU A 48 -7.54 6.02 -2.04
N GLU A 49 -8.56 5.52 -2.74
CA GLU A 49 -9.25 6.27 -3.80
C GLU A 49 -9.86 7.55 -3.25
N ARG A 50 -10.58 7.48 -2.12
CA ARG A 50 -11.14 8.65 -1.44
C ARG A 50 -10.07 9.65 -1.02
N GLN A 51 -8.91 9.19 -0.57
CA GLN A 51 -7.80 10.08 -0.23
C GLN A 51 -7.21 10.76 -1.47
N ALA A 52 -7.01 10.02 -2.56
CA ALA A 52 -6.51 10.58 -3.81
C ALA A 52 -7.47 11.66 -4.36
N GLU A 53 -8.78 11.39 -4.33
CA GLU A 53 -9.80 12.38 -4.68
C GLU A 53 -9.77 13.60 -3.77
N ALA A 54 -9.54 13.42 -2.47
CA ALA A 54 -9.46 14.53 -1.51
C ALA A 54 -8.25 15.42 -1.78
N VAL A 55 -7.08 14.83 -2.07
CA VAL A 55 -5.86 15.56 -2.41
C VAL A 55 -6.04 16.33 -3.73
N SER A 56 -6.59 15.69 -4.76
CA SER A 56 -6.81 16.33 -6.06
C SER A 56 -7.79 17.51 -6.03
N ARG A 57 -8.65 17.61 -5.02
CA ARG A 57 -9.56 18.76 -4.83
C ARG A 57 -8.90 19.94 -4.13
N MET A 58 -7.74 19.73 -3.51
CA MET A 58 -7.00 20.76 -2.78
C MET A 58 -5.94 21.45 -3.65
N GLU A 59 -5.61 20.86 -4.80
CA GLU A 59 -4.76 21.44 -5.86
C GLU A 59 -5.57 22.32 -6.82
#